data_AF-A0A6C0CPA9-F1
#
_entry.id   AF-A0A6C0CPA9-F1
#
_cell.length_a   1.000
_cell.length_b   1.000
_cell.length_c   1.000
_cell.angle_alpha   90.00
_cell.angle_beta   90.00
_cell.angle_gamma   90.00
#
_symmetry.space_group_name_H-M   'P 1'
#
loop_
_entity.id
_entity.type
_entity.pdbx_description
1 polymer ?
#
loop_
_entity_poly.entity_id
_entity_poly.type
_entity_poly.pdbx_seq_one_letter_code
_entity_poly.pdbx_strand_id
1 'polypeptide(L)'
;EEEEEEEAEEEAEEEEEEEEEEEEEEEEEEEEEEEEEEEEEEEEAEEEAEEEAEEEAEEEAEEEEEEEEEEEEEVEEEEAEEEVYQLTIDGKEYFTTNEKDGMIYAVTEEGDVGDEVGYYEDGEPGFYE
;
A
#
# COMPACT_ATOMS: atom_id res chain seq x y z
N GLU A 1 53.95 10.31 71.18
CA GLU A 1 53.69 8.86 71.17
C GLU A 1 52.19 8.67 71.17
N GLU A 2 51.43 8.74 72.28
CA GLU A 2 49.95 8.64 72.20
C GLU A 2 49.28 9.73 71.33
N GLU A 3 49.63 11.03 71.48
CA GLU A 3 49.05 12.10 70.63
C GLU A 3 49.46 11.99 69.14
N GLU A 4 50.59 11.35 68.83
CA GLU A 4 51.06 11.16 67.43
C GLU A 4 50.39 9.93 66.80
N GLU A 5 49.98 8.96 67.61
CA GLU A 5 49.22 7.78 67.20
C GLU A 5 47.75 8.16 66.97
N GLU A 6 47.17 9.02 67.81
CA GLU A 6 45.81 9.57 67.65
C GLU A 6 45.67 10.44 66.38
N GLU A 7 46.64 11.32 66.09
CA GLU A 7 46.61 12.11 64.84
C GLU A 7 46.76 11.23 63.58
N ALA A 8 47.54 10.13 63.67
CA ALA A 8 47.67 9.19 62.55
C ALA A 8 46.42 8.30 62.34
N GLU A 9 45.66 8.02 63.41
CA GLU A 9 44.37 7.33 63.29
C GLU A 9 43.29 8.27 62.68
N GLU A 10 43.23 9.55 63.08
CA GLU A 10 42.31 10.52 62.45
C GLU A 10 42.64 10.76 60.96
N GLU A 11 43.92 10.90 60.59
CA GLU A 11 44.29 11.05 59.16
C GLU A 11 43.97 9.79 58.34
N ALA A 12 43.99 8.61 58.94
CA ALA A 12 43.60 7.37 58.26
C ALA A 12 42.07 7.22 58.12
N GLU A 13 41.28 7.66 59.12
CA GLU A 13 39.81 7.71 59.00
C GLU A 13 39.36 8.75 57.96
N GLU A 14 39.99 9.93 57.87
CA GLU A 14 39.70 10.90 56.80
C GLU A 14 40.05 10.35 55.41
N GLU A 15 41.16 9.62 55.25
CA GLU A 15 41.54 9.00 53.96
C GLU A 15 40.56 7.87 53.56
N GLU A 16 40.08 7.05 54.51
CA GLU A 16 39.03 6.06 54.24
C GLU A 16 37.68 6.71 53.90
N GLU A 17 37.27 7.82 54.56
CA GLU A 17 36.04 8.54 54.19
C GLU A 17 36.14 9.19 52.80
N GLU A 18 37.29 9.77 52.41
CA GLU A 18 37.48 10.30 51.05
C GLU A 18 37.46 9.18 49.99
N GLU A 19 38.05 8.00 50.26
CA GLU A 19 37.97 6.86 49.32
C GLU A 19 36.53 6.31 49.19
N GLU A 20 35.75 6.25 50.28
CA GLU A 20 34.33 5.84 50.20
C GLU A 20 33.47 6.86 49.45
N GLU A 21 33.69 8.18 49.62
CA GLU A 21 32.98 9.21 48.85
C GLU A 21 33.35 9.18 47.35
N GLU A 22 34.62 8.92 46.99
CA GLU A 22 35.01 8.75 45.57
C GLU A 22 34.41 7.48 44.95
N GLU A 23 34.34 6.35 45.69
CA GLU A 23 33.66 5.14 45.19
C GLU A 23 32.14 5.36 45.01
N GLU A 24 31.45 6.08 45.92
CA GLU A 24 30.03 6.40 45.75
C GLU A 24 29.78 7.36 44.57
N GLU A 25 30.64 8.36 44.32
CA GLU A 25 30.53 9.21 43.12
C GLU A 25 30.77 8.44 41.82
N GLU A 26 31.75 7.51 41.78
CA GLU A 26 31.96 6.66 40.59
C GLU A 26 30.77 5.71 40.34
N GLU A 27 30.16 5.13 41.38
CA GLU A 27 28.95 4.30 41.22
C GLU A 27 27.73 5.13 40.74
N GLU A 28 27.53 6.36 41.22
CA GLU A 28 26.46 7.24 40.71
C GLU A 28 26.70 7.66 39.24
N GLU A 29 27.95 7.94 38.83
CA GLU A 29 28.26 8.22 37.42
C GLU A 29 28.04 6.99 36.51
N GLU A 30 28.38 5.78 36.95
CA GLU A 30 28.08 4.55 36.18
C GLU A 30 26.57 4.29 36.07
N GLU A 31 25.77 4.53 37.13
CA GLU A 31 24.30 4.42 37.04
C GLU A 31 23.69 5.47 36.09
N GLU A 32 24.17 6.73 36.09
CA GLU A 32 23.70 7.74 35.13
C GLU A 32 24.08 7.38 33.68
N GLU A 33 25.28 6.84 33.41
CA GLU A 33 25.66 6.37 32.06
C GLU A 33 24.80 5.17 31.62
N GLU A 34 24.47 4.21 32.50
CA GLU A 34 23.55 3.11 32.15
C GLU A 34 22.12 3.61 31.88
N GLU A 35 21.59 4.58 32.64
CA GLU A 35 20.26 5.18 32.35
C GLU A 35 20.25 5.94 31.01
N GLU A 36 21.31 6.70 30.66
CA GLU A 36 21.39 7.35 29.35
C GLU A 36 21.47 6.33 28.20
N GLU A 37 22.20 5.21 28.36
CA GLU A 37 22.28 4.15 27.33
C GLU A 37 20.93 3.42 27.16
N GLU A 38 20.18 3.19 28.24
CA GLU A 38 18.82 2.61 28.17
C GLU A 38 17.82 3.57 27.50
N GLU A 39 17.91 4.88 27.76
CA GLU A 39 17.06 5.89 27.11
C GLU A 39 17.35 6.00 25.60
N GLU A 40 18.63 5.96 25.18
CA GLU A 40 19.00 5.91 23.74
C GLU A 40 18.49 4.62 23.06
N GLU A 41 18.58 3.45 23.72
CA GLU A 41 18.05 2.19 23.15
C GLU A 41 16.51 2.21 23.02
N GLU A 42 15.79 2.81 23.99
CA GLU A 42 14.32 2.98 23.90
C GLU A 42 13.94 3.94 22.76
N GLU A 43 14.67 5.04 22.56
CA GLU A 43 14.41 5.99 21.46
C GLU A 43 14.66 5.35 20.09
N GLU A 44 15.77 4.60 19.90
CA GLU A 44 16.02 3.87 18.65
C GLU A 44 14.95 2.81 18.37
N ALA A 45 14.45 2.12 19.41
CA ALA A 45 13.38 1.13 19.27
C ALA A 45 12.01 1.76 18.93
N GLU A 46 11.68 2.93 19.47
CA GLU A 46 10.49 3.69 19.05
C GLU A 46 10.60 4.17 17.60
N GLU A 47 11.78 4.63 17.14
CA GLU A 47 11.98 5.05 15.75
C GLU A 47 11.84 3.87 14.76
N GLU A 48 12.44 2.71 15.04
CA GLU A 48 12.25 1.51 14.20
C GLU A 48 10.77 1.06 14.15
N ALA A 49 10.03 1.18 15.26
CA ALA A 49 8.62 0.83 15.31
C ALA A 49 7.72 1.81 14.54
N GLU A 50 8.05 3.11 14.51
CA GLU A 50 7.34 4.10 13.70
C GLU A 50 7.60 3.86 12.20
N GLU A 51 8.84 3.52 11.80
CA GLU A 51 9.18 3.21 10.40
C GLU A 51 8.45 1.94 9.92
N GLU A 52 8.41 0.85 10.71
CA GLU A 52 7.68 -0.37 10.36
C GLU A 52 6.17 -0.11 10.21
N ALA A 53 5.59 0.77 11.04
CA ALA A 53 4.18 1.14 10.96
C ALA A 53 3.85 2.03 9.74
N GLU A 54 4.76 2.90 9.32
CA GLU A 54 4.60 3.68 8.09
C GLU A 54 4.68 2.78 6.85
N GLU A 55 5.61 1.81 6.81
CA GLU A 55 5.72 0.84 5.70
C GLU A 55 4.47 -0.05 5.58
N GLU A 56 3.93 -0.57 6.70
CA GLU A 56 2.69 -1.37 6.69
C GLU A 56 1.49 -0.53 6.19
N ALA A 57 1.42 0.75 6.55
CA ALA A 57 0.35 1.64 6.10
C ALA A 57 0.45 2.02 4.62
N GLU A 58 1.66 2.16 4.06
CA GLU A 58 1.84 2.36 2.62
C GLU A 58 1.48 1.08 1.83
N GLU A 59 1.83 -0.11 2.33
CA GLU A 59 1.46 -1.39 1.68
C GLU A 59 -0.06 -1.61 1.67
N GLU A 60 -0.77 -1.35 2.78
CA GLU A 60 -2.23 -1.45 2.84
C GLU A 60 -2.92 -0.47 1.88
N ALA A 61 -2.35 0.74 1.70
CA ALA A 61 -2.89 1.74 0.78
C ALA A 61 -2.67 1.39 -0.70
N GLU A 62 -1.53 0.79 -1.07
CA GLU A 62 -1.31 0.28 -2.44
C GLU A 62 -2.24 -0.89 -2.77
N GLU A 63 -2.52 -1.78 -1.81
CA GLU A 63 -3.44 -2.92 -2.01
C GLU A 63 -4.90 -2.43 -2.20
N GLU A 64 -5.34 -1.40 -1.47
CA GLU A 64 -6.68 -0.79 -1.65
C GLU A 64 -6.81 -0.10 -3.02
N GLU A 65 -5.76 0.56 -3.52
CA GLU A 65 -5.78 1.23 -4.85
C GLU A 65 -5.82 0.21 -6.00
N GLU A 66 -5.09 -0.91 -5.92
CA GLU A 66 -5.19 -1.99 -6.94
C GLU A 66 -6.57 -2.66 -6.96
N GLU A 67 -7.22 -2.86 -5.79
CA GLU A 67 -8.56 -3.47 -5.74
C GLU A 67 -9.64 -2.53 -6.34
N GLU A 68 -9.51 -1.21 -6.17
CA GLU A 68 -10.43 -0.22 -6.76
C GLU A 68 -10.26 -0.13 -8.30
N GLU A 69 -9.02 -0.24 -8.83
CA GLU A 69 -8.76 -0.21 -10.28
C GLU A 69 -9.29 -1.49 -10.99
N GLU A 70 -9.18 -2.68 -10.38
CA GLU A 70 -9.80 -3.91 -10.95
C GLU A 70 -11.33 -3.84 -10.97
N GLU A 71 -11.97 -3.21 -9.97
CA GLU A 71 -13.44 -3.06 -9.96
C GLU A 71 -13.93 -2.07 -11.04
N GLU A 72 -13.19 -0.99 -11.34
CA GLU A 72 -13.53 -0.07 -12.44
C GLU A 72 -13.35 -0.71 -13.84
N GLU A 73 -12.35 -1.57 -14.06
CA GLU A 73 -12.14 -2.25 -15.35
C GLU A 73 -13.25 -3.28 -15.63
N GLU A 74 -13.74 -4.01 -14.61
CA GLU A 74 -14.84 -4.97 -14.78
C GLU A 74 -16.17 -4.28 -15.16
N VAL A 75 -16.40 -3.05 -14.70
CA VAL A 75 -17.60 -2.27 -15.02
C VAL A 75 -17.56 -1.69 -16.45
N GLU A 76 -16.39 -1.31 -16.97
CA GLU A 76 -16.28 -0.77 -18.34
C GLU A 76 -16.51 -1.87 -19.40
N GLU A 77 -16.14 -3.13 -19.12
CA GLU A 77 -16.34 -4.24 -20.08
C GLU A 77 -17.82 -4.69 -20.19
N GLU A 78 -18.65 -4.48 -19.15
CA GLU A 78 -20.10 -4.83 -19.19
C GLU A 78 -20.95 -3.80 -19.97
N GLU A 79 -20.55 -2.53 -20.06
CA GLU A 79 -21.29 -1.51 -20.84
C GLU A 79 -20.98 -1.51 -22.36
N ALA A 80 -20.05 -2.34 -22.83
CA ALA A 80 -19.77 -2.55 -24.25
C ALA A 80 -20.76 -3.55 -24.91
N GLU A 81 -22.03 -3.54 -24.51
CA GLU A 81 -23.09 -4.19 -25.29
C GLU A 81 -23.13 -3.51 -26.67
N GLU A 82 -22.65 -4.20 -27.73
CA GLU A 82 -22.63 -3.69 -29.10
C GLU A 82 -24.01 -3.12 -29.47
N GLU A 83 -24.14 -1.79 -29.50
CA GLU A 83 -25.37 -1.10 -29.89
C GLU A 83 -25.68 -1.40 -31.35
N VAL A 84 -26.45 -2.46 -31.58
CA VAL A 84 -26.94 -2.81 -32.91
C VAL A 84 -28.34 -2.27 -33.13
N TYR A 85 -28.54 -1.69 -34.30
CA TYR A 85 -29.80 -1.12 -34.71
C TYR A 85 -30.51 -2.10 -35.65
N GLN A 86 -31.79 -2.36 -35.38
CA GLN A 86 -32.61 -3.16 -36.27
C GLN A 86 -32.97 -2.36 -37.53
N LEU A 87 -32.78 -2.96 -38.69
CA LEU A 87 -33.16 -2.38 -39.97
C LEU A 87 -33.78 -3.41 -40.92
N THR A 88 -34.22 -2.95 -42.08
CA THR A 88 -34.80 -3.81 -43.11
C THR A 88 -34.05 -3.65 -44.44
N ILE A 89 -33.44 -4.73 -44.93
CA ILE A 89 -32.75 -4.80 -46.23
C ILE A 89 -33.55 -5.75 -47.12
N ASP A 90 -33.96 -5.30 -48.33
CA ASP A 90 -34.74 -6.09 -49.28
C ASP A 90 -36.02 -6.75 -48.71
N GLY A 91 -36.62 -6.13 -47.69
CA GLY A 91 -37.84 -6.62 -47.02
C GLY A 91 -37.61 -7.70 -45.98
N LYS A 92 -36.35 -7.97 -45.58
CA LYS A 92 -35.98 -8.85 -44.47
C LYS A 92 -35.30 -8.05 -43.36
N GLU A 93 -35.59 -8.40 -42.11
CA GLU A 93 -35.02 -7.76 -40.93
C GLU A 93 -33.58 -8.23 -40.68
N TYR A 94 -32.72 -7.29 -40.28
CA TYR A 94 -31.30 -7.48 -39.94
C TYR A 94 -30.92 -6.52 -38.80
N PHE A 95 -29.79 -6.79 -38.16
CA PHE A 95 -29.15 -5.88 -37.21
C PHE A 95 -27.88 -5.30 -37.82
N THR A 96 -27.55 -4.04 -37.49
CA THR A 96 -26.27 -3.42 -37.88
C THR A 96 -25.64 -2.64 -36.74
N THR A 97 -24.31 -2.63 -36.66
CA THR A 97 -23.56 -1.69 -35.81
C THR A 97 -23.52 -0.28 -36.39
N ASN A 98 -23.64 -0.13 -37.72
CA ASN A 98 -23.62 1.16 -38.40
C ASN A 98 -24.24 1.07 -39.81
N GLU A 99 -25.15 1.99 -40.17
CA GLU A 99 -25.79 2.01 -41.49
C GLU A 99 -24.90 2.54 -42.63
N LYS A 100 -23.69 3.05 -42.31
CA LYS A 100 -22.72 3.55 -43.29
C LYS A 100 -21.56 2.61 -43.53
N ASP A 101 -20.93 2.15 -42.45
CA ASP A 101 -19.70 1.35 -42.48
C ASP A 101 -19.72 0.34 -41.31
N GLY A 102 -20.80 -0.43 -41.19
CA GLY A 102 -21.03 -1.37 -40.10
C GLY A 102 -21.29 -2.79 -40.57
N MET A 103 -21.38 -3.72 -39.62
CA MET A 103 -21.52 -5.15 -39.88
C MET A 103 -23.01 -5.49 -39.92
N ILE A 104 -23.41 -6.40 -40.81
CA ILE A 104 -24.81 -6.82 -40.96
C ILE A 104 -24.95 -8.20 -40.33
N TYR A 105 -25.81 -8.30 -39.32
CA TYR A 105 -26.10 -9.54 -38.61
C TYR A 105 -27.51 -10.05 -38.95
N ALA A 106 -27.65 -11.37 -39.03
CA ALA A 106 -28.95 -12.02 -39.19
C ALA A 106 -29.82 -11.83 -37.95
N VAL A 107 -31.13 -12.00 -38.11
CA VAL A 107 -32.06 -12.13 -36.99
C VAL A 107 -32.27 -13.62 -36.70
N THR A 108 -32.09 -14.03 -35.46
CA THR A 108 -32.29 -15.43 -35.02
C THR A 108 -33.78 -15.79 -34.95
N GLU A 109 -34.10 -17.06 -34.70
CA GLU A 109 -35.50 -17.49 -34.51
C GLU A 109 -36.19 -16.83 -33.31
N GLU A 110 -35.40 -16.33 -32.36
CA GLU A 110 -35.86 -15.68 -31.13
C GLU A 110 -36.04 -14.16 -31.29
N GLY A 111 -35.54 -13.60 -32.40
CA GLY A 111 -35.59 -12.16 -32.70
C GLY A 111 -34.33 -11.40 -32.29
N ASP A 112 -33.32 -12.10 -31.80
CA ASP A 112 -32.04 -11.54 -31.35
C ASP A 112 -31.01 -11.47 -32.49
N VAL A 113 -29.85 -10.88 -32.18
CA VAL A 113 -28.69 -10.77 -33.07
C VAL A 113 -28.12 -12.16 -33.33
N GLY A 114 -28.02 -12.51 -34.62
CA GLY A 114 -27.46 -13.77 -35.09
C GLY A 114 -26.09 -13.60 -35.73
N ASP A 115 -25.71 -14.56 -36.58
CA ASP A 115 -24.42 -14.55 -37.27
C ASP A 115 -24.23 -13.31 -38.18
N GLU A 116 -22.98 -12.86 -38.32
CA GLU A 116 -22.59 -11.87 -39.33
C GLU A 116 -22.81 -12.44 -40.73
N VAL A 117 -23.62 -11.74 -41.53
CA VAL A 117 -24.01 -12.14 -42.89
C VAL A 117 -23.56 -11.15 -43.97
N GLY A 118 -22.99 -10.02 -43.57
CA GLY A 118 -22.54 -8.99 -44.50
C GLY A 118 -21.98 -7.76 -43.82
N TYR A 119 -21.79 -6.70 -44.61
CA TYR A 119 -21.30 -5.40 -44.15
C TYR A 119 -21.86 -4.27 -45.02
N TYR A 120 -21.92 -3.07 -44.45
CA TYR A 120 -22.17 -1.83 -45.16
C TYR A 120 -20.83 -1.23 -45.62
N GLU A 121 -20.80 -0.76 -46.86
CA GLU A 121 -19.70 0.03 -47.42
C GLU A 121 -20.29 1.30 -48.04
N ASP A 122 -19.94 2.47 -47.51
CA ASP A 122 -20.47 3.77 -47.97
C ASP A 122 -22.03 3.84 -47.97
N GLY A 123 -22.68 3.08 -47.07
CA GLY A 123 -24.14 3.00 -46.96
C GLY A 123 -24.82 2.02 -47.93
N GLU A 124 -24.04 1.24 -48.69
CA GLU A 124 -24.54 0.15 -49.52
C GLU A 124 -24.33 -1.21 -48.81
N PRO A 125 -25.37 -2.05 -48.63
CA PRO A 125 -25.23 -3.34 -47.98
C PRO A 125 -24.65 -4.40 -48.94
N GLY A 126 -23.57 -5.06 -48.53
CA GLY A 126 -22.99 -6.23 -49.16
C GLY A 126 -23.18 -7.49 -48.29
N PHE A 127 -23.59 -8.61 -48.89
CA PHE A 127 -23.73 -9.88 -48.19
C PHE A 127 -22.63 -10.87 -48.60
N TYR A 128 -22.18 -11.69 -47.66
CA TYR A 128 -21.26 -12.78 -47.95
C TYR A 128 -21.95 -13.88 -48.77
N GLU A 129 -21.23 -14.44 -49.75
CA GLU A 129 -21.75 -15.44 -50.71
C GLU A 129 -21.78 -16.87 -50.15
#